data_AF-A0A935Z7P9-F1
#
_entry.id   AF-A0A935Z7P9-F1
#
_cell.length_a   1.000
_cell.length_b   1.000
_cell.length_c   1.000
_cell.angle_alpha   90.00
_cell.angle_beta   90.00
_cell.angle_gamma   90.00
#
_symmetry.space_group_name_H-M   'P 1'
#
loop_
_entity.id
_entity.type
_entity.pdbx_description
1 polymer ?
#
loop_
_entity_poly.entity_id
_entity_poly.type
_entity_poly.pdbx_seq_one_letter_code
_entity_poly.pdbx_strand_id
1 'polypeptide(L)'
;MRGAPEPGDDPLLDDEEDEATPSSGPVARLRDVASRVSDPSGKPPPDFRYVALEPAKGARLSRALVLGGAAVAGLGLVVAHGGSGMVLSFVGACMSSMGLVLGARRRDDGPALALVPWGLIVESESEPRALFWSSVRAVRVTTAHGRDGGNTTTVATYVTVETSTETFSGRTPGEANLERLEAHLASYAEEQAAPLALDLAGTRPCEITDADGGERVVRSARSWLGSAEAHVELGLESGTYRATSVRAASPLADARLRAVLRAPVESGHADPRAFAAVVAAELGAFDVVPELLALVQSPHPLVAAFAKQAARRLGAPTSRVGSLDEVAPFLRADDLRVLRDWGGDTAHEAAAGDQPEALERIELSPG
;
A
#
# COMPACT_ATOMS: atom_id res chain seq x y z
N MET A 1 -78.72 -14.25 33.74
CA MET A 1 -78.19 -14.90 34.95
C MET A 1 -76.67 -14.87 34.85
N ARG A 2 -76.01 -14.31 35.89
CA ARG A 2 -74.67 -14.60 36.45
C ARG A 2 -73.60 -15.20 35.50
N GLY A 3 -72.39 -14.69 35.38
CA GLY A 3 -71.64 -13.70 36.13
C GLY A 3 -70.21 -13.61 35.59
N ALA A 4 -69.52 -12.50 35.84
CA ALA A 4 -68.07 -12.43 35.92
C ALA A 4 -67.62 -13.01 37.30
N PRO A 5 -66.33 -13.20 37.67
CA PRO A 5 -65.10 -12.65 37.08
C PRO A 5 -63.87 -13.62 37.10
N GLU A 6 -62.69 -13.23 36.57
CA GLU A 6 -61.44 -12.89 37.32
C GLU A 6 -60.25 -13.80 36.89
N PRO A 7 -58.98 -13.47 37.18
CA PRO A 7 -58.01 -13.02 36.18
C PRO A 7 -56.76 -13.94 36.09
N GLY A 8 -55.95 -13.75 35.05
CA GLY A 8 -54.66 -14.41 34.88
C GLY A 8 -53.54 -13.39 35.04
N ASP A 9 -52.70 -13.66 36.05
CA ASP A 9 -51.59 -12.89 36.57
C ASP A 9 -50.47 -12.55 35.57
N ASP A 10 -49.96 -11.32 35.76
CA ASP A 10 -48.57 -10.85 35.65
C ASP A 10 -47.81 -10.88 34.30
N PRO A 11 -46.87 -9.93 34.05
CA PRO A 11 -45.95 -9.39 35.05
C PRO A 11 -45.72 -7.87 35.08
N LEU A 12 -45.58 -7.39 36.31
CA LEU A 12 -44.54 -6.48 36.82
C LEU A 12 -43.72 -5.70 35.77
N LEU A 13 -44.04 -4.42 35.66
CA LEU A 13 -43.14 -3.37 35.19
C LEU A 13 -42.30 -2.94 36.39
N ASP A 14 -41.04 -3.37 36.43
CA ASP A 14 -40.05 -2.77 37.32
C ASP A 14 -39.50 -1.53 36.63
N ASP A 15 -39.70 -0.40 37.31
CA ASP A 15 -39.13 0.90 37.02
C ASP A 15 -37.60 0.87 37.15
N GLU A 16 -36.99 1.45 36.14
CA GLU A 16 -35.77 2.26 36.13
C GLU A 16 -35.07 2.48 37.49
N GLU A 17 -33.89 1.88 37.66
CA GLU A 17 -32.79 2.53 38.37
C GLU A 17 -31.62 2.75 37.42
N ASP A 18 -31.39 4.04 37.17
CA ASP A 18 -30.26 4.66 36.50
C ASP A 18 -28.91 4.18 37.05
N GLU A 19 -28.22 3.31 36.29
CA GLU A 19 -26.77 3.19 36.39
C GLU A 19 -26.13 3.90 35.19
N ALA A 20 -25.79 5.17 35.41
CA ALA A 20 -25.08 6.03 34.47
C ALA A 20 -23.74 5.41 34.07
N THR A 21 -23.76 4.68 32.95
CA THR A 21 -22.55 4.25 32.25
C THR A 21 -21.86 5.48 31.64
N PRO A 22 -20.53 5.58 31.73
CA PRO A 22 -19.81 6.76 31.29
C PRO A 22 -19.99 6.95 29.79
N SER A 23 -20.53 8.13 29.44
CA SER A 23 -20.58 8.75 28.12
C SER A 23 -19.43 8.29 27.21
N SER A 24 -19.72 7.27 26.41
CA SER A 24 -18.88 6.82 25.31
C SER A 24 -19.08 7.81 24.17
N GLY A 25 -18.33 8.91 24.24
CA GLY A 25 -18.36 9.97 23.24
C GLY A 25 -17.99 9.46 21.83
N PRO A 26 -18.20 10.26 20.78
CA PRO A 26 -17.95 9.89 19.39
C PRO A 26 -16.52 9.36 19.12
N VAL A 27 -15.56 9.71 19.98
CA VAL A 27 -14.17 9.21 19.93
C VAL A 27 -14.04 7.74 20.36
N ALA A 28 -14.83 7.28 21.32
CA ALA A 28 -14.85 5.88 21.75
C ALA A 28 -15.58 4.99 20.73
N ARG A 29 -16.62 5.52 20.05
CA ARG A 29 -17.25 4.86 18.89
C ARG A 29 -16.31 4.78 17.68
N LEU A 30 -15.43 5.76 17.46
CA LEU A 30 -14.40 5.67 16.41
C LEU A 30 -13.33 4.64 16.72
N ARG A 31 -12.95 4.45 18.00
CA ARG A 31 -12.06 3.36 18.42
C ARG A 31 -12.70 1.99 18.30
N ASP A 32 -13.99 1.87 18.64
CA ASP A 32 -14.74 0.61 18.55
C ASP A 32 -15.09 0.25 17.08
N VAL A 33 -15.24 1.25 16.20
CA VAL A 33 -15.31 1.05 14.75
C VAL A 33 -13.94 0.68 14.18
N ALA A 34 -12.84 1.30 14.64
CA ALA A 34 -11.48 0.94 14.22
C ALA A 34 -11.03 -0.45 14.72
N SER A 35 -11.55 -0.93 15.86
CA SER A 35 -11.30 -2.30 16.36
C SER A 35 -12.26 -3.35 15.80
N ARG A 36 -13.44 -2.94 15.28
CA ARG A 36 -14.39 -3.83 14.60
C ARG A 36 -14.29 -3.83 13.08
N VAL A 37 -13.28 -3.15 12.50
CA VAL A 37 -12.73 -3.57 11.19
C VAL A 37 -11.90 -4.84 11.43
N SER A 38 -12.58 -5.89 11.90
CA SER A 38 -12.14 -7.25 11.63
C SER A 38 -12.38 -7.46 10.15
N ASP A 39 -11.31 -7.24 9.39
CA ASP A 39 -11.25 -7.52 7.97
C ASP A 39 -11.68 -8.98 7.74
N PRO A 40 -12.77 -9.24 6.98
CA PRO A 40 -13.18 -10.61 6.66
C PRO A 40 -12.12 -11.36 5.82
N SER A 41 -11.03 -10.69 5.40
CA SER A 41 -9.88 -11.30 4.71
C SER A 41 -8.99 -12.18 5.60
N GLY A 42 -9.04 -12.02 6.93
CA GLY A 42 -8.17 -12.73 7.87
C GLY A 42 -6.66 -12.45 7.73
N LYS A 43 -6.24 -11.60 6.78
CA LYS A 43 -4.83 -11.37 6.42
C LYS A 43 -4.60 -9.86 6.24
N PRO A 44 -4.07 -9.16 7.26
CA PRO A 44 -3.90 -7.72 7.17
C PRO A 44 -2.83 -7.34 6.13
N PRO A 45 -2.98 -6.20 5.41
CA PRO A 45 -1.94 -5.73 4.51
C PRO A 45 -0.63 -5.44 5.25
N PRO A 46 0.53 -5.46 4.56
CA PRO A 46 1.79 -5.02 5.13
C PRO A 46 1.66 -3.63 5.77
N ASP A 47 2.08 -3.47 7.01
CA ASP A 47 1.99 -2.22 7.78
C ASP A 47 3.25 -1.34 7.69
N PHE A 48 4.17 -1.70 6.82
CA PHE A 48 5.38 -0.94 6.51
C PHE A 48 5.37 -0.52 5.04
N ARG A 49 5.90 0.67 4.74
CA ARG A 49 6.02 1.16 3.35
C ARG A 49 7.43 0.99 2.80
N TYR A 50 8.43 1.19 3.66
CA TYR A 50 9.83 1.09 3.30
C TYR A 50 10.65 0.92 4.58
N VAL A 51 11.53 -0.09 4.63
CA VAL A 51 12.50 -0.29 5.70
C VAL A 51 13.87 -0.47 5.09
N ALA A 52 14.73 0.54 5.20
CA ALA A 52 16.14 0.43 4.86
C ALA A 52 16.88 -0.38 5.91
N LEU A 53 17.71 -1.31 5.44
CA LEU A 53 18.57 -2.14 6.25
C LEU A 53 20.02 -1.89 5.83
N GLU A 54 20.81 -1.41 6.79
CA GLU A 54 22.26 -1.38 6.65
C GLU A 54 22.78 -2.82 6.68
N PRO A 55 23.84 -3.14 5.92
CA PRO A 55 24.45 -4.45 6.00
C PRO A 55 24.87 -4.74 7.44
N ALA A 56 24.52 -5.94 7.93
CA ALA A 56 25.01 -6.38 9.22
C ALA A 56 26.52 -6.64 9.08
N LYS A 57 27.36 -5.83 9.75
CA LYS A 57 28.82 -6.00 9.68
C LYS A 57 29.21 -7.41 10.09
N GLY A 58 29.93 -8.11 9.20
CA GLY A 58 30.71 -9.32 9.45
C GLY A 58 30.20 -10.20 10.59
N ALA A 59 28.95 -10.62 10.55
CA ALA A 59 28.38 -11.44 11.60
C ALA A 59 28.71 -12.90 11.28
N ARG A 60 29.88 -13.37 11.74
CA ARG A 60 30.03 -14.77 12.22
C ARG A 60 29.13 -14.99 13.44
N LEU A 61 27.85 -14.62 13.35
CA LEU A 61 26.76 -15.03 14.23
C LEU A 61 26.22 -16.37 13.74
N SER A 62 27.15 -17.30 13.52
CA SER A 62 26.87 -18.71 13.53
C SER A 62 26.35 -19.08 14.92
N ARG A 63 25.03 -19.28 15.05
CA ARG A 63 24.40 -20.22 16.00
C ARG A 63 24.70 -20.10 17.50
N ALA A 64 25.38 -19.05 17.98
CA ALA A 64 25.89 -18.97 19.35
C ALA A 64 25.49 -17.67 20.08
N LEU A 65 24.24 -17.25 19.96
CA LEU A 65 23.67 -16.23 20.85
C LEU A 65 22.45 -16.79 21.59
N VAL A 66 22.65 -17.97 22.15
CA VAL A 66 22.06 -18.39 23.41
C VAL A 66 23.23 -18.40 24.40
N LEU A 67 23.13 -17.62 25.48
CA LEU A 67 24.06 -17.45 26.61
C LEU A 67 25.12 -16.35 26.47
N GLY A 68 25.11 -15.41 27.43
CA GLY A 68 26.34 -14.82 27.96
C GLY A 68 26.36 -13.30 27.92
N GLY A 69 26.16 -12.69 29.08
CA GLY A 69 26.26 -11.24 29.29
C GLY A 69 27.67 -10.64 29.20
N ALA A 70 27.66 -9.32 29.34
CA ALA A 70 28.76 -8.40 29.68
C ALA A 70 29.76 -8.03 28.57
N ALA A 71 29.61 -6.81 28.03
CA ALA A 71 30.50 -5.67 28.28
C ALA A 71 30.47 -4.72 27.07
N VAL A 72 29.89 -3.52 27.23
CA VAL A 72 30.14 -2.40 26.30
C VAL A 72 30.89 -1.34 27.07
N ALA A 73 32.20 -1.29 26.84
CA ALA A 73 33.05 -0.17 27.20
C ALA A 73 32.72 1.03 26.29
N GLY A 74 32.62 2.20 26.91
CA GLY A 74 32.21 3.43 26.26
C GLY A 74 33.24 4.04 25.30
N LEU A 75 32.72 4.84 24.38
CA LEU A 75 33.34 5.99 23.71
C LEU A 75 32.14 6.78 23.18
N GLY A 76 31.84 8.02 23.57
CA GLY A 76 32.72 9.16 23.75
C GLY A 76 32.24 10.24 22.78
N LEU A 77 31.25 11.03 23.24
CA LEU A 77 30.61 12.16 22.57
C LEU A 77 31.64 13.24 22.18
N VAL A 78 31.55 13.79 20.96
CA VAL A 78 32.07 15.12 20.64
C VAL A 78 30.93 15.97 20.08
N VAL A 79 30.49 16.94 20.88
CA VAL A 79 29.65 18.06 20.49
C VAL A 79 30.56 19.26 20.23
N ALA A 80 30.38 19.94 19.10
CA ALA A 80 30.83 21.32 18.94
C ALA A 80 29.91 22.11 17.99
N HIS A 81 28.93 22.76 18.61
CA HIS A 81 28.40 24.12 18.39
C HIS A 81 28.53 24.84 17.03
N GLY A 82 27.36 25.31 16.55
CA GLY A 82 27.11 26.76 16.40
C GLY A 82 26.88 27.29 14.99
N GLY A 83 25.69 27.86 14.73
CA GLY A 83 25.48 28.77 13.60
C GLY A 83 24.08 28.71 12.99
N SER A 84 23.20 29.62 13.41
CA SER A 84 21.84 29.80 12.91
C SER A 84 21.77 30.34 11.48
N GLY A 85 20.86 29.78 10.68
CA GLY A 85 20.22 30.47 9.56
C GLY A 85 20.48 29.87 8.17
N MET A 86 19.51 29.13 7.63
CA MET A 86 18.89 29.44 6.33
C MET A 86 17.68 28.51 6.08
N VAL A 87 16.51 29.12 5.97
CA VAL A 87 15.33 28.53 5.33
C VAL A 87 15.59 28.54 3.83
N LEU A 88 15.63 27.37 3.17
CA LEU A 88 15.14 27.11 1.81
C LEU A 88 15.42 25.64 1.39
N SER A 89 14.49 25.09 0.60
CA SER A 89 14.63 23.90 -0.26
C SER A 89 14.37 22.52 0.35
N PHE A 90 13.09 22.14 0.47
CA PHE A 90 12.64 20.76 0.68
C PHE A 90 11.89 20.23 -0.57
N VAL A 91 12.54 20.31 -1.73
CA VAL A 91 12.10 19.62 -2.96
C VAL A 91 13.35 19.10 -3.66
N GLY A 92 13.54 17.78 -3.66
CA GLY A 92 14.63 17.10 -4.40
C GLY A 92 15.69 16.37 -3.57
N ALA A 93 15.32 15.57 -2.56
CA ALA A 93 16.30 14.88 -1.68
C ALA A 93 16.09 13.37 -1.47
N CYS A 94 15.38 12.66 -2.34
CA CYS A 94 15.33 11.19 -2.30
C CYS A 94 16.14 10.49 -3.39
N MET A 95 16.65 11.21 -4.40
CA MET A 95 17.43 10.62 -5.51
C MET A 95 18.89 11.12 -5.57
N SER A 96 19.28 12.09 -4.74
CA SER A 96 20.64 12.68 -4.77
C SER A 96 21.52 12.33 -3.57
N SER A 97 21.01 11.60 -2.58
CA SER A 97 21.82 11.07 -1.47
C SER A 97 22.60 9.79 -1.81
N MET A 98 22.37 9.20 -2.98
CA MET A 98 23.01 7.94 -3.41
C MET A 98 24.37 8.15 -4.09
N GLY A 99 24.68 9.37 -4.55
CA GLY A 99 25.87 9.66 -5.37
C GLY A 99 27.15 10.09 -4.61
N LEU A 100 27.11 10.32 -3.29
CA LEU A 100 28.24 10.91 -2.54
C LEU A 100 28.61 10.18 -1.23
N VAL A 101 28.21 8.91 -1.08
CA VAL A 101 28.71 8.03 0.01
C VAL A 101 29.70 6.97 -0.51
N LEU A 102 29.92 6.90 -1.82
CA LEU A 102 30.83 5.97 -2.48
C LEU A 102 32.23 6.55 -2.61
N GLY A 103 32.99 6.52 -1.52
CA GLY A 103 34.39 6.95 -1.58
C GLY A 103 35.20 6.79 -0.32
N ALA A 104 35.10 5.67 0.43
CA ALA A 104 36.20 5.11 1.25
C ALA A 104 35.77 4.03 2.28
N ARG A 105 34.96 3.03 1.94
CA ARG A 105 34.85 1.81 2.78
C ARG A 105 34.82 0.56 1.93
N ARG A 106 36.00 -0.02 1.72
CA ARG A 106 36.17 -1.34 1.10
C ARG A 106 35.68 -2.43 2.07
N ARG A 107 34.83 -3.30 1.52
CA ARG A 107 34.80 -4.78 1.63
C ARG A 107 34.87 -5.38 3.05
N ASP A 108 33.69 -5.65 3.61
CA ASP A 108 33.37 -6.82 4.48
C ASP A 108 31.90 -6.79 4.95
N ASP A 109 31.19 -5.70 4.68
CA ASP A 109 29.78 -5.50 4.98
C ASP A 109 28.97 -5.90 3.73
N GLY A 110 27.96 -6.80 3.86
CA GLY A 110 27.15 -7.32 2.73
C GLY A 110 26.38 -6.25 1.93
N PRO A 111 25.49 -6.62 0.99
CA PRO A 111 24.71 -5.63 0.24
C PRO A 111 23.73 -4.90 1.15
N ALA A 112 23.49 -3.61 0.91
CA ALA A 112 22.39 -2.90 1.56
C ALA A 112 21.05 -3.41 1.02
N LEU A 113 20.03 -3.40 1.87
CA LEU A 113 18.74 -4.00 1.56
C LEU A 113 17.62 -3.03 1.88
N ALA A 114 16.50 -3.16 1.19
CA ALA A 114 15.26 -2.49 1.57
C ALA A 114 14.07 -3.44 1.47
N LEU A 115 13.26 -3.50 2.54
CA LEU A 115 11.98 -4.20 2.54
C LEU A 115 10.88 -3.22 2.11
N VAL A 116 10.04 -3.64 1.17
CA VAL A 116 8.88 -2.90 0.67
C VAL A 116 7.66 -3.82 0.60
N PRO A 117 6.41 -3.31 0.53
CA PRO A 117 5.23 -4.18 0.50
C PRO A 117 5.24 -5.27 -0.57
N TRP A 118 5.93 -5.03 -1.69
CA TRP A 118 6.01 -5.93 -2.84
C TRP A 118 7.21 -6.89 -2.81
N GLY A 119 8.16 -6.74 -1.88
CA GLY A 119 9.33 -7.60 -1.83
C GLY A 119 10.56 -6.98 -1.18
N LEU A 120 11.72 -7.46 -1.62
CA LEU A 120 13.04 -7.06 -1.17
C LEU A 120 13.82 -6.42 -2.32
N ILE A 121 14.41 -5.24 -2.08
CA ILE A 121 15.39 -4.63 -2.99
C ILE A 121 16.78 -4.88 -2.41
N VAL A 122 17.66 -5.46 -3.21
CA VAL A 122 19.05 -5.75 -2.86
C VAL A 122 19.95 -4.86 -3.70
N GLU A 123 20.77 -4.02 -3.07
CA GLU A 123 21.78 -3.27 -3.78
C GLU A 123 22.87 -4.21 -4.33
N SER A 124 23.28 -3.98 -5.57
CA SER A 124 24.36 -4.71 -6.24
C SER A 124 25.30 -3.73 -6.94
N GLU A 125 26.52 -4.17 -7.25
CA GLU A 125 27.54 -3.34 -7.91
C GLU A 125 27.12 -2.87 -9.31
N SER A 126 26.24 -3.60 -10.01
CA SER A 126 25.76 -3.25 -11.35
C SER A 126 24.40 -2.54 -11.33
N GLU A 127 23.36 -3.16 -10.76
CA GLU A 127 21.99 -2.64 -10.72
C GLU A 127 21.22 -3.23 -9.53
N PRO A 128 20.31 -2.48 -8.89
CA PRO A 128 19.51 -3.00 -7.78
C PRO A 128 18.64 -4.18 -8.22
N ARG A 129 18.65 -5.26 -7.45
CA ARG A 129 17.87 -6.47 -7.73
C ARG A 129 16.60 -6.50 -6.89
N ALA A 130 15.44 -6.61 -7.54
CA ALA A 130 14.17 -6.82 -6.88
C ALA A 130 13.88 -8.33 -6.72
N LEU A 131 13.51 -8.74 -5.51
CA LEU A 131 13.13 -10.11 -5.16
C LEU A 131 11.70 -10.12 -4.63
N PHE A 132 10.86 -10.96 -5.23
CA PHE A 132 9.46 -11.13 -4.87
C PHE A 132 9.33 -11.94 -3.57
N TRP A 133 8.31 -11.65 -2.76
CA TRP A 133 7.94 -12.48 -1.59
C TRP A 133 7.71 -13.94 -1.95
N SER A 134 7.17 -14.22 -3.14
CA SER A 134 7.03 -15.59 -3.67
C SER A 134 8.36 -16.33 -3.84
N SER A 135 9.49 -15.62 -3.87
CA SER A 135 10.85 -16.17 -3.94
C SER A 135 11.56 -16.23 -2.57
N VAL A 136 10.93 -15.70 -1.52
CA VAL A 136 11.46 -15.66 -0.16
C VAL A 136 10.88 -16.83 0.64
N ARG A 137 11.76 -17.64 1.25
CA ARG A 137 11.37 -18.80 2.07
C ARG A 137 11.06 -18.42 3.51
N ALA A 138 11.85 -17.52 4.07
CA ALA A 138 11.68 -17.08 5.45
C ALA A 138 12.19 -15.66 5.63
N VAL A 139 11.52 -14.92 6.51
CA VAL A 139 11.98 -13.65 7.08
C VAL A 139 12.01 -13.86 8.58
N ARG A 140 13.16 -13.59 9.20
CA ARG A 140 13.33 -13.64 10.65
C ARG A 140 13.64 -12.26 11.17
N VAL A 141 12.86 -11.78 12.13
CA VAL A 141 13.05 -10.48 12.77
C VAL A 141 13.57 -10.70 14.19
N THR A 142 14.58 -9.96 14.60
CA THR A 142 15.11 -10.00 15.96
C THR A 142 15.39 -8.60 16.46
N THR A 143 14.81 -8.23 17.59
CA THR A 143 14.97 -6.90 18.19
C THR A 143 16.03 -6.93 19.29
N ALA A 144 16.98 -6.02 19.21
CA ALA A 144 17.96 -5.77 20.25
C ALA A 144 17.46 -4.63 21.15
N HIS A 145 17.42 -4.90 22.45
CA HIS A 145 16.95 -3.98 23.45
C HIS A 145 18.11 -3.42 24.27
N GLY A 146 18.08 -2.11 24.51
CA GLY A 146 18.93 -1.42 25.46
C GLY A 146 18.15 -1.08 26.73
N ARG A 147 18.88 -0.67 27.76
CA ARG A 147 18.29 -0.05 28.95
C ARG A 147 18.74 1.40 29.01
N ASP A 148 17.79 2.31 29.07
CA ASP A 148 18.02 3.72 29.35
C ASP A 148 17.15 4.14 30.54
N GLY A 149 17.78 4.67 31.59
CA GLY A 149 17.08 5.13 32.80
C GLY A 149 16.18 4.10 33.51
N GLY A 150 16.39 2.79 33.28
CA GLY A 150 15.53 1.71 33.82
C GLY A 150 14.41 1.24 32.88
N ASN A 151 14.20 1.92 31.76
CA ASN A 151 13.26 1.51 30.71
C ASN A 151 13.97 0.69 29.63
N THR A 152 13.31 -0.36 29.16
CA THR A 152 13.77 -1.15 28.01
C THR A 152 13.36 -0.46 26.72
N THR A 153 14.32 -0.12 25.87
CA THR A 153 14.06 0.53 24.57
C THR A 153 14.66 -0.29 23.44
N THR A 154 13.95 -0.47 22.34
CA THR A 154 14.50 -1.14 21.15
C THR A 154 15.57 -0.24 20.52
N VAL A 155 16.80 -0.74 20.49
CA VAL A 155 17.96 0.00 19.96
C VAL A 155 18.18 -0.32 18.49
N ALA A 156 17.89 -1.55 18.08
CA ALA A 156 18.00 -1.97 16.68
C ALA A 156 17.11 -3.18 16.39
N THR A 157 16.65 -3.27 15.15
CA THR A 157 16.01 -4.47 14.59
C THR A 157 16.96 -5.10 13.57
N TYR A 158 17.20 -6.39 13.72
CA TYR A 158 17.96 -7.23 12.79
C TYR A 158 16.98 -8.06 11.97
N VAL A 159 17.21 -8.11 10.66
CA VAL A 159 16.40 -8.89 9.74
C VAL A 159 17.29 -9.85 8.98
N THR A 160 16.86 -11.11 8.92
CA THR A 160 17.45 -12.11 8.03
C THR A 160 16.41 -12.60 7.05
N VAL A 161 16.73 -12.53 5.75
CA VAL A 161 15.88 -12.99 4.66
C VAL A 161 16.53 -14.19 3.99
N GLU A 162 15.84 -15.32 3.98
CA GLU A 162 16.29 -16.56 3.37
C GLU A 162 15.53 -16.79 2.06
N THR A 163 16.23 -16.90 0.93
CA THR A 163 15.66 -17.31 -0.36
C THR A 163 16.02 -18.76 -0.66
N SER A 164 15.70 -19.24 -1.87
CA SER A 164 16.11 -20.58 -2.30
C SER A 164 17.61 -20.72 -2.53
N THR A 165 18.29 -19.62 -2.86
CA THR A 165 19.68 -19.59 -3.32
C THR A 165 20.60 -18.77 -2.42
N GLU A 166 20.07 -17.78 -1.70
CA GLU A 166 20.85 -16.75 -1.01
C GLU A 166 20.26 -16.47 0.38
N THR A 167 21.08 -15.88 1.25
CA THR A 167 20.64 -15.37 2.56
C THR A 167 21.17 -13.96 2.73
N PHE A 168 20.27 -13.05 3.09
CA PHE A 168 20.59 -11.65 3.31
C PHE A 168 20.37 -11.30 4.77
N SER A 169 21.26 -10.49 5.33
CA SER A 169 21.13 -10.01 6.70
C SER A 169 21.40 -8.51 6.75
N GLY A 170 20.52 -7.79 7.42
CA GLY A 170 20.63 -6.36 7.59
C GLY A 170 20.11 -5.91 8.94
N ARG A 171 20.40 -4.66 9.29
CA ARG A 171 19.94 -4.03 10.53
C ARG A 171 19.35 -2.67 10.25
N THR A 172 18.40 -2.26 11.07
CA THR A 172 17.88 -0.89 11.09
C THR A 172 17.85 -0.39 12.53
N PRO A 173 18.18 0.89 12.79
CA PRO A 173 18.13 1.45 14.14
C PRO A 173 16.67 1.58 14.62
N GLY A 174 16.46 1.35 15.92
CA GLY A 174 15.14 1.41 16.53
C GLY A 174 14.25 0.21 16.22
N GLU A 175 12.96 0.36 16.52
CA GLU A 175 11.91 -0.60 16.23
C GLU A 175 11.46 -0.50 14.77
N ALA A 176 11.28 -1.67 14.14
CA ALA A 176 10.71 -1.77 12.80
C ALA A 176 9.55 -2.75 12.88
N ASN A 177 8.34 -2.27 12.62
CA ASN A 177 7.10 -3.06 12.66
C ASN A 177 7.12 -4.08 11.52
N LEU A 178 7.78 -5.21 11.73
CA LEU A 178 8.01 -6.28 10.74
C LEU A 178 7.49 -7.64 11.23
N GLU A 179 6.90 -7.70 12.42
CA GLU A 179 6.31 -8.90 13.01
C GLU A 179 5.19 -9.44 12.13
N ARG A 180 4.42 -8.53 11.49
CA ARG A 180 3.37 -8.89 10.54
C ARG A 180 3.92 -9.53 9.28
N LEU A 181 5.04 -9.01 8.77
CA LEU A 181 5.73 -9.60 7.61
C LEU A 181 6.16 -11.04 7.93
N GLU A 182 6.79 -11.25 9.08
CA GLU A 182 7.23 -12.58 9.51
C GLU A 182 6.03 -13.54 9.69
N ALA A 183 4.95 -13.08 10.33
CA ALA A 183 3.77 -13.91 10.59
C ALA A 183 2.96 -14.26 9.34
N HIS A 184 2.93 -13.38 8.33
CA HIS A 184 2.06 -13.51 7.15
C HIS A 184 2.81 -13.69 5.82
N LEU A 185 4.13 -13.93 5.85
CA LEU A 185 4.96 -14.08 4.66
C LEU A 185 4.37 -15.08 3.64
N ALA A 186 3.95 -16.25 4.09
CA ALA A 186 3.36 -17.27 3.21
C ALA A 186 2.11 -16.76 2.49
N SER A 187 1.27 -16.00 3.20
CA SER A 187 0.08 -15.39 2.60
C SER A 187 0.43 -14.32 1.58
N TYR A 188 1.43 -13.47 1.87
CA TYR A 188 1.87 -12.44 0.93
C TYR A 188 2.50 -13.05 -0.33
N ALA A 189 3.24 -14.14 -0.16
CA ALA A 189 3.78 -14.93 -1.27
C ALA A 189 2.67 -15.56 -2.13
N GLU A 190 1.63 -16.13 -1.52
CA GLU A 190 0.47 -16.68 -2.22
C GLU A 190 -0.30 -15.61 -3.01
N GLU A 191 -0.63 -14.49 -2.36
CA GLU A 191 -1.32 -13.36 -3.00
C GLU A 191 -0.51 -12.80 -4.18
N GLN A 192 0.80 -12.65 -4.00
CA GLN A 192 1.68 -12.15 -5.05
C GLN A 192 1.84 -13.15 -6.22
N ALA A 193 1.70 -14.45 -5.96
CA ALA A 193 1.77 -15.48 -6.99
C ALA A 193 0.44 -15.71 -7.73
N ALA A 194 -0.66 -15.13 -7.23
CA ALA A 194 -1.97 -15.28 -7.86
C ALA A 194 -1.98 -14.61 -9.25
N PRO A 195 -2.51 -15.27 -10.30
CA PRO A 195 -2.67 -14.64 -11.60
C PRO A 195 -3.67 -13.50 -11.51
N LEU A 196 -3.50 -12.42 -12.27
CA LEU A 196 -4.52 -11.38 -12.36
C LEU A 196 -5.79 -11.91 -13.02
N ALA A 197 -6.97 -11.45 -12.63
CA ALA A 197 -8.22 -11.77 -13.31
C ALA A 197 -8.54 -10.76 -14.43
N LEU A 198 -9.31 -11.23 -15.42
CA LEU A 198 -9.85 -10.43 -16.53
C LEU A 198 -11.36 -10.20 -16.40
N ASP A 199 -11.90 -10.39 -15.18
CA ASP A 199 -13.28 -10.18 -14.78
C ASP A 199 -13.37 -9.80 -13.28
N LEU A 200 -14.55 -9.35 -12.83
CA LEU A 200 -14.79 -9.05 -11.41
C LEU A 200 -14.97 -10.30 -10.55
N ALA A 201 -15.30 -11.43 -11.17
CA ALA A 201 -15.57 -12.69 -10.48
C ALA A 201 -14.31 -13.50 -10.16
N GLY A 202 -13.14 -13.17 -10.73
CA GLY A 202 -11.91 -13.93 -10.53
C GLY A 202 -11.87 -15.25 -11.30
N THR A 203 -12.80 -15.46 -12.25
CA THR A 203 -12.96 -16.75 -12.96
C THR A 203 -12.14 -16.84 -14.24
N ARG A 204 -11.70 -15.69 -14.76
CA ARG A 204 -10.94 -15.61 -16.00
C ARG A 204 -9.49 -15.21 -15.70
N PRO A 205 -8.58 -16.17 -15.46
CA PRO A 205 -7.19 -15.85 -15.23
C PRO A 205 -6.57 -15.20 -16.47
N CYS A 206 -5.82 -14.13 -16.24
CA CYS A 206 -4.86 -13.61 -17.19
C CYS A 206 -3.68 -14.59 -17.20
N GLU A 207 -3.69 -15.52 -18.15
CA GLU A 207 -2.52 -16.36 -18.42
C GLU A 207 -1.33 -15.42 -18.69
N ILE A 208 -0.37 -15.36 -17.77
CA ILE A 208 0.84 -14.55 -17.93
C ILE A 208 1.79 -15.33 -18.85
N THR A 209 1.35 -15.56 -20.09
CA THR A 209 2.19 -15.97 -21.20
C THR A 209 2.70 -14.69 -21.86
N ASP A 210 3.89 -14.27 -21.44
CA ASP A 210 4.76 -13.23 -21.97
C ASP A 210 4.20 -11.79 -22.20
N ALA A 211 4.93 -10.83 -21.63
CA ALA A 211 4.90 -9.37 -21.84
C ALA A 211 3.62 -8.53 -21.57
N ASP A 212 2.40 -9.04 -21.70
CA ASP A 212 1.22 -8.16 -21.90
C ASP A 212 0.18 -8.11 -20.76
N GLY A 213 0.57 -8.46 -19.52
CA GLY A 213 -0.37 -8.60 -18.40
C GLY A 213 -1.18 -7.32 -18.11
N GLY A 214 -0.50 -6.19 -17.98
CA GLY A 214 -1.13 -4.89 -17.73
C GLY A 214 -2.03 -4.44 -18.89
N GLU A 215 -1.60 -4.61 -20.13
CA GLU A 215 -2.40 -4.23 -21.30
C GLU A 215 -3.68 -5.06 -21.38
N ARG A 216 -3.58 -6.37 -21.13
CA ARG A 216 -4.74 -7.26 -21.14
C ARG A 216 -5.77 -6.87 -20.09
N VAL A 217 -5.36 -6.54 -18.87
CA VAL A 217 -6.30 -6.09 -17.83
C VAL A 217 -7.03 -4.82 -18.27
N VAL A 218 -6.30 -3.81 -18.75
CA VAL A 218 -6.92 -2.54 -19.21
C VAL A 218 -7.86 -2.78 -20.39
N ARG A 219 -7.43 -3.53 -21.40
CA ARG A 219 -8.21 -3.85 -22.59
C ARG A 219 -9.47 -4.65 -22.23
N SER A 220 -9.33 -5.67 -21.38
CA SER A 220 -10.45 -6.50 -20.93
C SER A 220 -11.47 -5.69 -20.12
N ALA A 221 -11.03 -4.83 -19.20
CA ALA A 221 -11.93 -3.97 -18.43
C ALA A 221 -12.73 -3.02 -19.33
N ARG A 222 -12.06 -2.35 -20.28
CA ARG A 222 -12.72 -1.46 -21.25
C ARG A 222 -13.71 -2.19 -22.15
N SER A 223 -13.33 -3.37 -22.64
CA SER A 223 -14.22 -4.21 -23.45
C SER A 223 -15.44 -4.68 -22.64
N TRP A 224 -15.23 -5.11 -21.40
CA TRP A 224 -16.29 -5.60 -20.52
C TRP A 224 -17.26 -4.49 -20.14
N LEU A 225 -16.80 -3.26 -19.87
CA LEU A 225 -17.65 -2.08 -19.66
C LEU A 225 -18.57 -1.76 -20.86
N GLY A 226 -18.24 -2.23 -22.06
CA GLY A 226 -19.10 -2.12 -23.24
C GLY A 226 -20.14 -3.25 -23.37
N SER A 227 -20.09 -4.27 -22.53
CA SER A 227 -20.94 -5.46 -22.61
C SER A 227 -22.26 -5.29 -21.86
N ALA A 228 -23.28 -6.06 -22.23
CA ALA A 228 -24.55 -6.11 -21.50
C ALA A 228 -24.37 -6.64 -20.06
N GLU A 229 -23.41 -7.56 -19.85
CA GLU A 229 -23.06 -8.11 -18.55
C GLU A 229 -22.67 -7.01 -17.56
N ALA A 230 -21.78 -6.09 -17.95
CA ALA A 230 -21.39 -4.97 -17.10
C ALA A 230 -22.56 -4.03 -16.76
N HIS A 231 -23.50 -3.82 -17.68
CA HIS A 231 -24.67 -2.99 -17.41
C HIS A 231 -25.59 -3.62 -16.37
N VAL A 232 -25.74 -4.95 -16.39
CA VAL A 232 -26.51 -5.69 -15.40
C VAL A 232 -25.78 -5.73 -14.05
N GLU A 233 -24.50 -6.12 -14.05
CA GLU A 233 -23.73 -6.32 -12.81
C GLU A 233 -23.48 -5.02 -12.04
N LEU A 234 -23.27 -3.90 -12.76
CA LEU A 234 -23.01 -2.59 -12.15
C LEU A 234 -24.23 -1.66 -12.13
N GLY A 235 -25.37 -2.12 -12.67
CA GLY A 235 -26.57 -1.29 -12.79
C GLY A 235 -26.33 -0.01 -13.59
N LEU A 236 -25.59 -0.10 -14.69
CA LEU A 236 -25.33 1.05 -15.56
C LEU A 236 -26.57 1.34 -16.41
N GLU A 237 -26.99 2.60 -16.46
CA GLU A 237 -28.07 3.00 -17.34
C GLU A 237 -27.69 2.75 -18.80
N SER A 238 -28.58 2.07 -19.53
CA SER A 238 -28.40 1.87 -20.97
C SER A 238 -28.56 3.22 -21.66
N GLY A 239 -27.44 3.85 -22.06
CA GLY A 239 -27.46 5.13 -22.75
C GLY A 239 -28.42 5.10 -23.94
N THR A 240 -29.34 6.06 -24.00
CA THR A 240 -30.18 6.23 -25.20
C THR A 240 -29.29 6.60 -26.38
N TYR A 241 -29.65 6.14 -27.59
CA TYR A 241 -28.86 6.28 -28.84
C TYR A 241 -28.37 7.71 -29.17
N ARG A 242 -28.90 8.75 -28.50
CA ARG A 242 -28.51 10.16 -28.69
C ARG A 242 -27.71 10.77 -27.53
N ALA A 243 -27.64 10.11 -26.38
CA ALA A 243 -26.78 10.54 -25.30
C ALA A 243 -25.46 9.79 -25.47
N THR A 244 -24.40 10.50 -25.83
CA THR A 244 -23.03 10.10 -25.51
C THR A 244 -22.90 10.18 -23.99
N SER A 245 -23.61 9.31 -23.27
CA SER A 245 -23.68 9.31 -21.82
C SER A 245 -22.31 8.88 -21.31
N VAL A 246 -21.61 9.84 -20.68
CA VAL A 246 -20.49 9.54 -19.79
C VAL A 246 -20.98 8.47 -18.82
N ARG A 247 -20.39 7.27 -18.87
CA ARG A 247 -20.73 6.19 -17.94
C ARG A 247 -20.30 6.67 -16.56
N ALA A 248 -21.26 6.93 -15.70
CA ALA A 248 -21.01 7.33 -14.32
C ALA A 248 -21.17 6.13 -13.39
N ALA A 249 -20.37 6.09 -12.34
CA ALA A 249 -20.57 5.15 -11.25
C ALA A 249 -21.97 5.32 -10.64
N SER A 250 -22.64 4.20 -10.40
CA SER A 250 -23.89 4.13 -9.63
C SER A 250 -23.59 3.67 -8.20
N PRO A 251 -24.47 3.90 -7.21
CA PRO A 251 -24.28 3.35 -5.86
C PRO A 251 -24.14 1.82 -5.84
N LEU A 252 -24.81 1.13 -6.77
CA LEU A 252 -24.68 -0.31 -6.95
C LEU A 252 -23.29 -0.68 -7.48
N ALA A 253 -22.79 0.04 -8.48
CA ALA A 253 -21.44 -0.13 -9.00
C ALA A 253 -20.39 0.07 -7.91
N ASP A 254 -20.51 1.14 -7.11
CA ASP A 254 -19.59 1.41 -6.00
C ASP A 254 -19.64 0.31 -4.95
N ALA A 255 -20.83 -0.15 -4.54
CA ALA A 255 -20.96 -1.25 -3.59
C ALA A 255 -20.30 -2.54 -4.11
N ARG A 256 -20.50 -2.86 -5.39
CA ARG A 256 -19.89 -4.02 -6.04
C ARG A 256 -18.37 -3.91 -6.11
N LEU A 257 -17.86 -2.75 -6.55
CA LEU A 257 -16.43 -2.50 -6.65
C LEU A 257 -15.75 -2.52 -5.29
N ARG A 258 -16.32 -1.90 -4.25
CA ARG A 258 -15.79 -1.99 -2.88
C ARG A 258 -15.74 -3.43 -2.39
N ALA A 259 -16.76 -4.23 -2.67
CA ALA A 259 -16.77 -5.64 -2.27
C ALA A 259 -15.60 -6.41 -2.93
N VAL A 260 -15.36 -6.20 -4.21
CA VAL A 260 -14.25 -6.85 -4.94
C VAL A 260 -12.88 -6.36 -4.46
N LEU A 261 -12.70 -5.03 -4.29
CA LEU A 261 -11.43 -4.44 -3.86
C LEU A 261 -11.03 -4.85 -2.43
N ARG A 262 -12.00 -5.15 -1.57
CA ARG A 262 -11.78 -5.61 -0.19
C ARG A 262 -11.71 -7.14 -0.06
N ALA A 263 -12.14 -7.89 -1.07
CA ALA A 263 -12.18 -9.34 -0.97
C ALA A 263 -10.76 -9.91 -0.84
N PRO A 264 -10.53 -10.90 0.04
CA PRO A 264 -9.30 -11.67 0.04
C PRO A 264 -9.14 -12.40 -1.29
N VAL A 265 -7.89 -12.58 -1.71
CA VAL A 265 -7.57 -13.48 -2.82
C VAL A 265 -7.59 -14.91 -2.29
N GLU A 266 -8.56 -15.70 -2.76
CA GLU A 266 -8.64 -17.12 -2.43
C GLU A 266 -7.52 -17.89 -3.15
N SER A 267 -6.87 -18.80 -2.44
CA SER A 267 -5.80 -19.64 -3.01
C SER A 267 -6.31 -20.41 -4.23
N GLY A 268 -5.61 -20.29 -5.36
CA GLY A 268 -5.97 -20.95 -6.62
C GLY A 268 -6.92 -20.17 -7.52
N HIS A 269 -7.43 -19.01 -7.10
CA HIS A 269 -8.22 -18.11 -7.93
C HIS A 269 -7.38 -16.96 -8.49
N ALA A 270 -7.87 -16.36 -9.57
CA ALA A 270 -7.26 -15.16 -10.13
C ALA A 270 -7.68 -13.92 -9.33
N ASP A 271 -6.78 -12.97 -9.17
CA ASP A 271 -7.00 -11.73 -8.40
C ASP A 271 -7.77 -10.68 -9.22
N PRO A 272 -9.03 -10.37 -8.89
CA PRO A 272 -9.84 -9.42 -9.63
C PRO A 272 -9.56 -7.95 -9.28
N ARG A 273 -8.72 -7.66 -8.29
CA ARG A 273 -8.59 -6.30 -7.73
C ARG A 273 -7.95 -5.32 -8.72
N ALA A 274 -7.01 -5.77 -9.54
CA ALA A 274 -6.47 -4.96 -10.63
C ALA A 274 -7.54 -4.59 -11.67
N PHE A 275 -8.37 -5.56 -12.07
CA PHE A 275 -9.48 -5.34 -12.99
C PHE A 275 -10.51 -4.36 -12.40
N ALA A 276 -10.90 -4.58 -11.14
CA ALA A 276 -11.81 -3.70 -10.41
C ALA A 276 -11.26 -2.26 -10.28
N ALA A 277 -9.95 -2.09 -10.05
CA ALA A 277 -9.32 -0.78 -10.00
C ALA A 277 -9.40 -0.04 -11.35
N VAL A 278 -9.20 -0.74 -12.47
CA VAL A 278 -9.39 -0.15 -13.80
C VAL A 278 -10.85 0.23 -14.02
N VAL A 279 -11.79 -0.67 -13.73
CA VAL A 279 -13.23 -0.41 -13.88
C VAL A 279 -13.66 0.81 -13.05
N ALA A 280 -13.20 0.91 -11.80
CA ALA A 280 -13.48 2.05 -10.94
C ALA A 280 -13.01 3.38 -11.55
N ALA A 281 -11.78 3.42 -12.06
CA ALA A 281 -11.21 4.62 -12.68
C ALA A 281 -11.89 4.98 -14.01
N GLU A 282 -12.32 4.01 -14.81
CA GLU A 282 -13.04 4.24 -16.08
C GLU A 282 -14.48 4.71 -15.85
N LEU A 283 -15.10 4.40 -14.71
CA LEU A 283 -16.44 4.86 -14.32
C LEU A 283 -16.45 6.17 -13.50
N GLY A 284 -15.29 6.64 -13.06
CA GLY A 284 -15.23 7.78 -12.13
C GLY A 284 -15.80 7.45 -10.75
N ALA A 285 -15.59 6.23 -10.26
CA ALA A 285 -16.09 5.75 -8.96
C ALA A 285 -15.30 6.35 -7.77
N PHE A 286 -15.49 7.64 -7.49
CA PHE A 286 -14.73 8.36 -6.45
C PHE A 286 -14.88 7.76 -5.05
N ASP A 287 -16.03 7.16 -4.74
CA ASP A 287 -16.30 6.64 -3.40
C ASP A 287 -15.57 5.31 -3.10
N VAL A 288 -14.77 4.77 -4.04
CA VAL A 288 -13.92 3.59 -3.84
C VAL A 288 -12.44 3.93 -3.63
N VAL A 289 -12.10 5.23 -3.62
CA VAL A 289 -10.73 5.70 -3.38
C VAL A 289 -10.12 5.15 -2.08
N PRO A 290 -10.85 5.06 -0.94
CA PRO A 290 -10.29 4.48 0.29
C PRO A 290 -9.78 3.04 0.11
N GLU A 291 -10.51 2.21 -0.63
CA GLU A 291 -10.13 0.83 -0.95
C GLU A 291 -8.90 0.78 -1.86
N LEU A 292 -8.84 1.66 -2.87
CA LEU A 292 -7.68 1.76 -3.74
C LEU A 292 -6.43 2.19 -2.95
N LEU A 293 -6.57 3.11 -2.00
CA LEU A 293 -5.45 3.52 -1.14
C LEU A 293 -4.94 2.37 -0.26
N ALA A 294 -5.81 1.48 0.20
CA ALA A 294 -5.37 0.28 0.93
C ALA A 294 -4.59 -0.68 0.02
N LEU A 295 -5.00 -0.82 -1.25
CA LEU A 295 -4.35 -1.69 -2.23
C LEU A 295 -3.01 -1.18 -2.75
N VAL A 296 -2.66 0.09 -2.53
CA VAL A 296 -1.32 0.63 -2.83
C VAL A 296 -0.22 -0.19 -2.15
N GLN A 297 -0.52 -0.82 -1.01
CA GLN A 297 0.39 -1.68 -0.26
C GLN A 297 0.14 -3.18 -0.49
N SER A 298 -0.69 -3.57 -1.47
CA SER A 298 -0.89 -4.98 -1.80
C SER A 298 0.45 -5.64 -2.13
N PRO A 299 0.76 -6.84 -1.61
CA PRO A 299 1.92 -7.63 -1.99
C PRO A 299 2.06 -7.88 -3.50
N HIS A 300 0.94 -7.89 -4.24
CA HIS A 300 0.97 -8.08 -5.68
C HIS A 300 1.33 -6.75 -6.39
N PRO A 301 2.50 -6.65 -7.06
CA PRO A 301 3.01 -5.38 -7.58
C PRO A 301 2.13 -4.77 -8.68
N LEU A 302 1.61 -5.57 -9.61
CA LEU A 302 0.67 -5.05 -10.61
C LEU A 302 -0.64 -4.53 -9.99
N VAL A 303 -1.21 -5.22 -9.01
CA VAL A 303 -2.42 -4.75 -8.29
C VAL A 303 -2.14 -3.41 -7.61
N ALA A 304 -1.02 -3.31 -6.89
CA ALA A 304 -0.62 -2.05 -6.25
C ALA A 304 -0.40 -0.92 -7.26
N ALA A 305 0.19 -1.21 -8.42
CA ALA A 305 0.43 -0.24 -9.47
C ALA A 305 -0.88 0.24 -10.14
N PHE A 306 -1.81 -0.67 -10.41
CA PHE A 306 -3.16 -0.33 -10.88
C PHE A 306 -3.92 0.48 -9.84
N ALA A 307 -3.87 0.09 -8.56
CA ALA A 307 -4.50 0.84 -7.48
C ALA A 307 -3.94 2.26 -7.36
N LYS A 308 -2.61 2.42 -7.46
CA LYS A 308 -1.96 3.73 -7.49
C LYS A 308 -2.48 4.61 -8.63
N GLN A 309 -2.49 4.08 -9.85
CA GLN A 309 -2.92 4.84 -11.02
C GLN A 309 -4.43 5.12 -11.01
N ALA A 310 -5.25 4.15 -10.62
CA ALA A 310 -6.70 4.33 -10.45
C ALA A 310 -7.02 5.42 -9.42
N ALA A 311 -6.38 5.38 -8.25
CA ALA A 311 -6.57 6.37 -7.21
C ALA A 311 -6.17 7.78 -7.70
N ARG A 312 -5.05 7.91 -8.43
CA ARG A 312 -4.63 9.19 -9.03
C ARG A 312 -5.62 9.71 -10.05
N ARG A 313 -6.13 8.85 -10.95
CA ARG A 313 -7.17 9.22 -11.93
C ARG A 313 -8.47 9.68 -11.25
N LEU A 314 -8.78 9.14 -10.09
CA LEU A 314 -9.91 9.54 -9.25
C LEU A 314 -9.58 10.73 -8.31
N GLY A 315 -8.45 11.40 -8.50
CA GLY A 315 -8.08 12.63 -7.78
C GLY A 315 -7.43 12.44 -6.42
N ALA A 316 -7.00 11.23 -6.06
CA ALA A 316 -6.25 11.01 -4.83
C ALA A 316 -4.86 11.67 -4.90
N PRO A 317 -4.41 12.35 -3.83
CA PRO A 317 -3.15 13.07 -3.85
C PRO A 317 -1.94 12.13 -3.87
N THR A 318 -0.91 12.49 -4.65
CA THR A 318 0.34 11.72 -4.77
C THR A 318 1.03 11.50 -3.42
N SER A 319 0.88 12.40 -2.45
CA SER A 319 1.42 12.22 -1.10
C SER A 319 0.87 11.00 -0.37
N ARG A 320 -0.39 10.61 -0.66
CA ARG A 320 -1.00 9.40 -0.08
C ARG A 320 -0.71 8.17 -0.92
N VAL A 321 -0.84 8.30 -2.24
CA VAL A 321 -0.71 7.17 -3.19
C VAL A 321 0.75 6.74 -3.40
N GLY A 322 1.69 7.69 -3.37
CA GLY A 322 3.06 7.46 -3.81
C GLY A 322 3.26 7.52 -5.32
N SER A 323 4.52 7.41 -5.74
CA SER A 323 4.86 7.29 -7.17
C SER A 323 4.63 5.86 -7.67
N LEU A 324 4.41 5.74 -8.99
CA LEU A 324 4.50 4.45 -9.69
C LEU A 324 5.94 3.90 -9.64
N ASP A 325 6.94 4.78 -9.59
CA ASP A 325 8.36 4.39 -9.59
C ASP A 325 8.76 3.60 -8.33
N GLU A 326 7.98 3.68 -7.25
CA GLU A 326 8.17 2.86 -6.05
C GLU A 326 8.03 1.35 -6.36
N VAL A 327 7.12 1.00 -7.27
CA VAL A 327 6.80 -0.40 -7.64
C VAL A 327 7.58 -0.83 -8.89
N ALA A 328 8.11 0.12 -9.65
CA ALA A 328 8.76 -0.13 -10.94
C ALA A 328 9.82 -1.25 -10.93
N PRO A 329 10.66 -1.42 -9.89
CA PRO A 329 11.61 -2.54 -9.84
C PRO A 329 10.95 -3.94 -9.90
N PHE A 330 9.68 -4.05 -9.56
CA PHE A 330 8.91 -5.29 -9.52
C PHE A 330 8.01 -5.49 -10.75
N LEU A 331 8.09 -4.59 -11.72
CA LEU A 331 7.25 -4.58 -12.92
C LEU A 331 8.09 -4.76 -14.17
N ARG A 332 7.48 -5.35 -15.19
CA ARG A 332 8.08 -5.38 -16.53
C ARG A 332 8.00 -4.00 -17.17
N ALA A 333 8.93 -3.72 -18.08
CA ALA A 333 8.99 -2.44 -18.79
C ALA A 333 7.70 -2.15 -19.59
N ASP A 334 7.10 -3.16 -20.21
CA ASP A 334 5.85 -3.02 -20.97
C ASP A 334 4.65 -2.71 -20.07
N ASP A 335 4.52 -3.42 -18.95
CA ASP A 335 3.48 -3.13 -17.95
C ASP A 335 3.61 -1.69 -17.40
N LEU A 336 4.84 -1.25 -17.12
CA LEU A 336 5.12 0.11 -16.70
C LEU A 336 4.72 1.15 -17.75
N ARG A 337 5.02 0.90 -19.02
CA ARG A 337 4.63 1.76 -20.13
C ARG A 337 3.11 1.87 -20.22
N VAL A 338 2.41 0.73 -20.21
CA VAL A 338 0.94 0.68 -20.23
C VAL A 338 0.34 1.44 -19.05
N LEU A 339 0.88 1.28 -17.84
CA LEU A 339 0.40 1.95 -16.64
C LEU A 339 0.63 3.46 -16.66
N ARG A 340 1.72 3.94 -17.27
CA ARG A 340 1.96 5.38 -17.47
C ARG A 340 1.02 5.96 -18.52
N ASP A 341 0.91 5.29 -19.67
CA ASP A 341 0.02 5.69 -20.76
C ASP A 341 -1.45 5.71 -20.30
N TRP A 342 -1.86 4.69 -19.55
CA TRP A 342 -3.20 4.59 -18.98
C TRP A 342 -3.42 5.57 -17.82
N GLY A 343 -2.44 5.73 -16.92
CA GLY A 343 -2.54 6.65 -15.79
C GLY A 343 -2.72 8.10 -16.22
N GLY A 344 -2.26 8.44 -17.43
CA GLY A 344 -2.20 9.80 -17.92
C GLY A 344 -1.22 10.58 -17.06
N ASP A 345 0.06 10.60 -17.46
CA ASP A 345 1.03 11.52 -16.87
C ASP A 345 0.63 12.97 -17.17
N THR A 346 -0.33 13.46 -16.39
CA THR A 346 -0.81 14.85 -16.30
C THR A 346 0.27 15.82 -15.83
N ALA A 347 1.49 15.33 -15.56
CA ALA A 347 2.65 16.15 -15.29
C ALA A 347 3.12 17.00 -16.49
N HIS A 348 2.70 16.67 -17.72
CA HIS A 348 3.04 17.49 -18.90
C HIS A 348 1.92 18.46 -19.34
N GLU A 349 0.66 18.23 -18.96
CA GLU A 349 -0.47 19.06 -19.40
C GLU A 349 -0.75 20.25 -18.45
N ALA A 350 -0.42 20.13 -17.16
CA ALA A 350 -0.55 21.23 -16.20
C ALA A 350 0.57 22.29 -16.30
N ALA A 351 1.71 21.96 -16.90
CA ALA A 351 2.84 22.90 -17.10
C ALA A 351 2.75 23.70 -18.40
N ALA A 352 1.87 23.33 -19.33
CA ALA A 352 1.67 24.01 -20.60
C ALA A 352 0.43 24.94 -20.63
N GLY A 353 -0.38 24.93 -19.57
CA GLY A 353 -1.68 25.62 -19.53
C GLY A 353 -1.73 26.97 -18.81
N ASP A 354 -0.62 27.46 -18.27
CA ASP A 354 -0.61 28.72 -17.50
C ASP A 354 0.51 29.66 -17.98
N GLN A 355 0.27 30.28 -19.14
CA GLN A 355 0.76 31.63 -19.41
C GLN A 355 -0.43 32.51 -19.75
N PRO A 356 -0.86 33.43 -18.86
CA PRO A 356 -1.71 34.52 -19.27
C PRO A 356 -0.85 35.52 -20.05
N GLU A 357 -0.91 35.47 -21.39
CA GLU A 357 -0.53 36.62 -22.23
C GLU A 357 -1.53 37.75 -21.98
N ALA A 358 -1.33 38.46 -20.87
CA ALA A 358 -2.10 39.62 -20.46
C ALA A 358 -1.18 40.74 -19.98
N LEU A 359 -0.10 41.03 -20.73
CA LEU A 359 0.72 42.22 -20.54
C LEU A 359 1.32 42.72 -21.87
N GLU A 360 0.47 43.15 -22.80
CA GLU A 360 0.89 44.13 -23.83
C GLU A 360 -0.27 45.00 -24.30
N ARG A 361 -0.82 45.80 -23.39
CA ARG A 361 -1.51 47.06 -23.71
C ARG A 361 -1.09 48.11 -22.69
N ILE A 362 0.13 48.61 -22.84
CA ILE A 362 0.49 49.93 -22.35
C ILE A 362 0.44 50.87 -23.55
N GLU A 363 -0.47 51.81 -23.40
CA GLU A 363 -0.77 53.01 -24.16
C GLU A 363 0.43 53.63 -24.91
N LEU A 364 0.25 53.82 -26.22
CA LEU A 364 0.84 54.95 -26.94
C LEU A 364 -0.30 55.76 -27.54
N SER A 365 -0.62 56.85 -26.85
CA SER A 365 -1.50 57.93 -27.32
C SER A 365 -0.74 58.78 -28.35
N PRO A 366 -1.31 59.10 -29.53
CA PRO A 366 -0.64 59.97 -30.49
C PRO A 366 -0.88 61.45 -30.15
N GLY A 367 0.21 62.21 -30.14
CA GLY A 367 0.19 63.66 -30.34
C GLY A 367 0.32 64.00 -31.83
#